data_AF-A0A1L7D209-F1
#
_entry.id   AF-A0A1L7D209-F1
#
_cell.length_a   1.000
_cell.length_b   1.000
_cell.length_c   1.000
_cell.angle_alpha   90.00
_cell.angle_beta   90.00
_cell.angle_gamma   90.00
#
_symmetry.space_group_name_H-M   'P 1'
#
loop_
_entity.id
_entity.type
_entity.pdbx_description
1 polymer ?
#
loop_
_entity_poly.entity_id
_entity_poly.type
_entity_poly.pdbx_seq_one_letter_code
_entity_poly.pdbx_strand_id
1 'polypeptide(L)'
;MKSRTSNIVDAGPALNFMSINQERLLVEVLGDLCAPEVVYKEVVGKSKTDARFSPAQKVLDKLVNAGRFTILSDAPLPEILEVLERLNDLPPMDQLASPKDLGEKMAIAHAVTRAEAGGNCLLLIDDGGGRALAKKEIGRLGRGKLMGNKRSGQIWLVSTEDILARAVHLGLIATMDALKKLYGRMRALDDGLVPFSDSRLSGIKFI
;
A
#
# COMPACT_ATOMS: atom_id res chain seq x y z
N MET A 1 -10.29 -18.07 -15.47
CA MET A 1 -10.45 -16.85 -14.64
C MET A 1 -9.23 -15.97 -14.84
N LYS A 2 -9.39 -14.72 -15.31
CA LYS A 2 -8.28 -13.76 -15.27
C LYS A 2 -7.88 -13.59 -13.80
N SER A 3 -6.66 -13.95 -13.44
CA SER A 3 -6.12 -13.68 -12.11
C SER A 3 -6.12 -12.16 -11.92
N ARG A 4 -7.11 -11.63 -11.20
CA ARG A 4 -7.18 -10.20 -10.85
C ARG A 4 -6.08 -9.96 -9.82
N THR A 5 -5.07 -9.18 -10.20
CA THR A 5 -4.08 -8.64 -9.27
C THR A 5 -4.81 -7.86 -8.18
N SER A 6 -4.48 -8.11 -6.92
CA SER A 6 -4.99 -7.30 -5.80
C SER A 6 -4.02 -6.17 -5.51
N ASN A 7 -4.52 -4.95 -5.47
CA ASN A 7 -3.72 -3.76 -5.17
C ASN A 7 -3.96 -3.37 -3.71
N ILE A 8 -3.14 -3.91 -2.82
CA ILE A 8 -3.25 -3.71 -1.39
C ILE A 8 -2.50 -2.42 -1.03
N VAL A 9 -3.16 -1.52 -0.31
CA VAL A 9 -2.60 -0.24 0.13
C VAL A 9 -2.44 -0.19 1.65
N ASP A 10 -1.32 0.36 2.09
CA ASP A 10 -1.07 0.73 3.48
C ASP A 10 -1.71 2.09 3.87
N ALA A 11 -1.84 2.35 5.17
CA ALA A 11 -2.48 3.55 5.72
C ALA A 11 -1.76 4.84 5.33
N GLY A 12 -0.41 4.88 5.36
CA GLY A 12 0.36 6.09 5.05
C GLY A 12 0.07 6.62 3.64
N PRO A 13 0.36 5.83 2.58
CA PRO A 13 0.05 6.20 1.21
C PRO A 13 -1.45 6.48 1.00
N ALA A 14 -2.33 5.64 1.56
CA ALA A 14 -3.78 5.86 1.44
C ALA A 14 -4.19 7.22 2.00
N LEU A 15 -3.77 7.56 3.23
CA LEU A 15 -4.02 8.87 3.82
C LEU A 15 -3.53 9.98 2.92
N ASN A 16 -2.29 9.89 2.44
CA ASN A 16 -1.69 10.94 1.63
C ASN A 16 -2.53 11.21 0.36
N PHE A 17 -2.78 10.20 -0.47
CA PHE A 17 -3.56 10.34 -1.71
C PHE A 17 -5.00 10.83 -1.45
N MET A 18 -5.68 10.28 -0.44
CA MET A 18 -7.07 10.65 -0.16
C MET A 18 -7.17 12.07 0.40
N SER A 19 -6.23 12.51 1.24
CA SER A 19 -6.25 13.84 1.85
C SER A 19 -5.97 14.98 0.88
N ILE A 20 -5.24 14.73 -0.21
CA ILE A 20 -5.01 15.73 -1.26
C ILE A 20 -5.96 15.60 -2.47
N ASN A 21 -6.98 14.74 -2.39
CA ASN A 21 -7.94 14.45 -3.46
C ASN A 21 -7.23 13.96 -4.75
N GLN A 22 -6.34 12.99 -4.61
CA GLN A 22 -5.61 12.35 -5.70
C GLN A 22 -5.92 10.86 -5.80
N GLU A 23 -7.05 10.45 -5.24
CA GLU A 23 -7.54 9.08 -5.28
C GLU A 23 -7.78 8.58 -6.70
N ARG A 24 -8.23 9.45 -7.61
CA ARG A 24 -8.44 9.11 -9.02
C ARG A 24 -7.13 8.74 -9.70
N LEU A 25 -6.08 9.50 -9.45
CA LEU A 25 -4.74 9.22 -9.98
C LEU A 25 -4.27 7.83 -9.51
N LEU A 26 -4.41 7.55 -8.21
CA LEU A 26 -4.05 6.25 -7.65
C LEU A 26 -4.82 5.09 -8.30
N VAL A 27 -6.14 5.27 -8.46
CA VAL A 27 -7.04 4.29 -9.07
C VAL A 27 -6.81 4.14 -10.58
N GLU A 28 -6.41 5.18 -11.29
CA GLU A 28 -6.05 5.11 -12.72
C GLU A 28 -4.71 4.39 -12.92
N VAL A 29 -3.77 4.55 -11.99
CA VAL A 29 -2.47 3.87 -12.04
C VAL A 29 -2.58 2.39 -11.65
N LEU A 30 -3.31 2.06 -10.59
CA LEU A 30 -3.35 0.72 -10.01
C LEU A 30 -4.59 -0.10 -10.39
N GLY A 31 -5.73 0.57 -10.60
CA GLY A 31 -7.04 -0.07 -10.69
C GLY A 31 -7.77 -0.07 -9.34
N ASP A 32 -8.65 -1.06 -9.14
CA ASP A 32 -9.40 -1.21 -7.89
C ASP A 32 -8.43 -1.51 -6.73
N LEU A 33 -8.67 -0.87 -5.60
CA LEU A 33 -7.82 -0.93 -4.41
C LEU A 33 -8.43 -1.85 -3.35
N CYS A 34 -7.61 -2.35 -2.45
CA CYS A 34 -8.07 -2.96 -1.21
C CYS A 34 -7.14 -2.66 -0.04
N ALA A 35 -7.66 -2.77 1.18
CA ALA A 35 -6.85 -2.64 2.39
C ALA A 35 -7.45 -3.47 3.54
N PRO A 36 -6.63 -3.90 4.51
CA PRO A 36 -7.11 -4.49 5.76
C PRO A 36 -8.06 -3.56 6.52
N GLU A 37 -8.91 -4.11 7.39
CA GLU A 37 -9.85 -3.32 8.21
C GLU A 37 -9.10 -2.35 9.12
N VAL A 38 -7.97 -2.76 9.70
CA VAL A 38 -7.14 -1.94 10.58
C VAL A 38 -6.59 -0.72 9.83
N VAL A 39 -6.16 -0.88 8.58
CA VAL A 39 -5.71 0.22 7.73
C VAL A 39 -6.87 1.17 7.45
N TYR A 40 -8.03 0.63 7.06
CA TYR A 40 -9.23 1.44 6.84
C TYR A 40 -9.61 2.25 8.10
N LYS A 41 -9.62 1.61 9.27
CA LYS A 41 -9.93 2.23 10.57
C LYS A 41 -8.90 3.32 10.91
N GLU A 42 -7.62 3.11 10.60
CA GLU A 42 -6.58 4.12 10.80
C GLU A 42 -6.79 5.35 9.92
N VAL A 43 -7.10 5.17 8.63
CA VAL A 43 -7.36 6.30 7.72
C VAL A 43 -8.55 7.14 8.23
N VAL A 44 -9.65 6.47 8.59
CA VAL A 44 -10.85 7.12 9.15
C VAL A 44 -10.57 7.76 10.52
N GLY A 45 -9.75 7.12 11.35
CA GLY A 45 -9.32 7.65 12.64
C GLY A 45 -8.55 8.96 12.47
N LYS A 46 -7.48 8.95 11.67
CA LYS A 46 -6.65 10.14 11.44
C LYS A 46 -7.40 11.27 10.77
N SER A 47 -8.35 11.00 9.87
CA SER A 47 -9.18 12.07 9.30
C SER A 47 -10.07 12.79 10.32
N LYS A 48 -10.37 12.17 11.46
CA LYS A 48 -11.15 12.79 12.54
C LYS A 48 -10.28 13.54 13.54
N THR A 49 -9.04 13.08 13.74
CA THR A 49 -8.16 13.62 14.79
C THR A 49 -7.12 14.62 14.28
N ASP A 50 -6.81 14.62 12.99
CA ASP A 50 -5.84 15.54 12.37
C ASP A 50 -6.46 16.27 11.18
N ALA A 51 -6.51 17.60 11.27
CA ALA A 51 -7.12 18.48 10.28
C ALA A 51 -6.49 18.32 8.88
N ARG A 52 -5.20 17.99 8.81
CA ARG A 52 -4.47 17.75 7.56
C ARG A 52 -5.07 16.59 6.77
N PHE A 53 -5.60 15.58 7.47
CA PHE A 53 -6.18 14.38 6.87
C PHE A 53 -7.71 14.41 6.75
N SER A 54 -8.37 15.49 7.18
CA SER A 54 -9.84 15.60 7.21
C SER A 54 -10.57 15.23 5.90
N PRO A 55 -10.02 15.42 4.68
CA PRO A 55 -10.73 15.00 3.47
C PRO A 55 -10.77 13.48 3.28
N ALA A 56 -9.86 12.73 3.91
CA ALA A 56 -9.59 11.33 3.55
C ALA A 56 -10.80 10.42 3.70
N GLN A 57 -11.53 10.49 4.82
CA GLN A 57 -12.71 9.64 5.04
C GLN A 57 -13.77 9.85 3.95
N LYS A 58 -14.10 11.10 3.61
CA LYS A 58 -15.12 11.38 2.59
C LYS A 58 -14.73 10.84 1.22
N VAL A 59 -13.44 10.89 0.89
CA VAL A 59 -12.92 10.35 -0.37
C VAL A 59 -12.93 8.82 -0.35
N LEU A 60 -12.49 8.22 0.76
CA LEU A 60 -12.48 6.78 0.95
C LEU A 60 -13.90 6.17 0.88
N ASP A 61 -14.87 6.78 1.56
CA ASP A 61 -16.29 6.37 1.54
C ASP A 61 -16.85 6.36 0.10
N LYS A 62 -16.48 7.36 -0.72
CA LYS A 62 -16.89 7.39 -2.13
C LYS A 62 -16.31 6.23 -2.93
N LEU A 63 -15.04 5.87 -2.71
CA LEU A 63 -14.42 4.74 -3.41
C LEU A 63 -15.04 3.41 -2.99
N VAL A 64 -15.32 3.23 -1.71
CA VAL A 64 -15.99 2.03 -1.18
C VAL A 64 -17.38 1.90 -1.82
N ASN A 65 -18.18 2.97 -1.79
CA ASN A 65 -19.52 2.98 -2.39
C ASN A 65 -19.50 2.76 -3.91
N ALA A 66 -18.43 3.21 -4.59
CA ALA A 66 -18.24 2.97 -6.02
C ALA A 66 -17.70 1.57 -6.36
N GLY A 67 -17.41 0.73 -5.36
CA GLY A 67 -16.79 -0.59 -5.56
C GLY A 67 -15.33 -0.54 -6.03
N ARG A 68 -14.67 0.61 -5.87
CA ARG A 68 -13.27 0.86 -6.26
C ARG A 68 -12.29 0.65 -5.10
N PHE A 69 -12.80 0.46 -3.88
CA PHE A 69 -12.02 0.13 -2.70
C PHE A 69 -12.71 -1.00 -1.92
N THR A 70 -12.02 -2.12 -1.74
CA THR A 70 -12.51 -3.29 -0.98
C THR A 70 -11.82 -3.37 0.38
N ILE A 71 -12.59 -3.50 1.44
CA ILE A 71 -12.06 -3.73 2.79
C ILE A 71 -11.85 -5.23 2.98
N LEU A 72 -10.62 -5.63 3.31
CA LEU A 72 -10.25 -7.02 3.61
C LEU A 72 -10.46 -7.27 5.10
N SER A 73 -11.06 -8.41 5.44
CA SER A 73 -11.33 -8.73 6.84
C SER A 73 -10.06 -9.11 7.59
N ASP A 74 -9.88 -8.54 8.78
CA ASP A 74 -8.78 -8.86 9.70
C ASP A 74 -9.10 -10.07 10.60
N ALA A 75 -10.10 -10.88 10.24
CA ALA A 75 -10.43 -12.08 10.98
C ALA A 75 -9.17 -12.95 11.16
N PRO A 76 -8.96 -13.57 12.34
CA PRO A 76 -7.76 -14.32 12.65
C PRO A 76 -7.79 -15.70 11.98
N LEU A 77 -7.76 -15.71 10.65
CA LEU A 77 -7.69 -16.91 9.83
C LEU A 77 -6.30 -17.54 10.00
N PRO A 78 -6.18 -18.88 10.07
CA PRO A 78 -4.90 -19.56 10.28
C PRO A 78 -3.79 -19.07 9.36
N GLU A 79 -4.09 -18.91 8.07
CA GLU A 79 -3.14 -18.46 7.05
C GLU A 79 -2.66 -17.01 7.21
N ILE A 80 -3.44 -16.15 7.87
CA ILE A 80 -3.03 -14.78 8.21
C ILE A 80 -2.16 -14.81 9.47
N LEU A 81 -2.58 -15.57 10.49
CA LEU A 81 -1.85 -15.72 11.74
C LEU A 81 -0.44 -16.30 11.50
N GLU A 82 -0.32 -17.33 10.66
CA GLU A 82 0.97 -17.91 10.29
C GLU A 82 1.91 -16.89 9.64
N VAL A 83 1.40 -15.94 8.85
CA VAL A 83 2.22 -14.87 8.28
C VAL A 83 2.62 -13.88 9.37
N LEU A 84 1.68 -13.46 10.20
CA LEU A 84 1.95 -12.51 11.29
C LEU A 84 3.01 -13.04 12.27
N GLU A 85 2.94 -14.32 12.62
CA GLU A 85 3.96 -15.00 13.43
C GLU A 85 5.36 -14.88 12.80
N ARG A 86 5.48 -15.09 11.48
CA ARG A 86 6.75 -14.95 10.75
C ARG A 86 7.24 -13.51 10.64
N LEU A 87 6.34 -12.54 10.60
CA LEU A 87 6.67 -11.12 10.53
C LEU A 87 7.14 -10.57 11.88
N ASN A 88 6.65 -11.16 12.98
CA ASN A 88 6.86 -10.64 14.34
C ASN A 88 8.03 -11.28 15.10
N ASP A 89 8.60 -12.38 14.61
CA ASP A 89 9.67 -13.14 15.29
C ASP A 89 9.31 -13.51 16.78
N LEU A 90 8.02 -13.50 17.17
CA LEU A 90 7.50 -13.78 18.53
C LEU A 90 6.15 -14.56 18.47
N PRO A 91 5.61 -15.08 19.60
CA PRO A 91 4.34 -15.83 19.67
C PRO A 91 3.07 -14.94 19.73
N PRO A 92 1.90 -15.41 19.26
CA PRO A 92 0.70 -14.58 18.99
C PRO A 92 0.08 -13.83 20.17
N MET A 93 0.19 -14.35 21.39
CA MET A 93 -0.57 -13.86 22.55
C MET A 93 -0.14 -12.48 23.05
N ASP A 94 1.11 -12.06 22.77
CA ASP A 94 1.65 -10.77 23.23
C ASP A 94 1.56 -9.65 22.17
N GLN A 95 1.02 -9.94 20.98
CA GLN A 95 1.25 -9.12 19.76
C GLN A 95 0.18 -8.06 19.47
N LEU A 96 -0.97 -8.09 20.13
CA LEU A 96 -2.02 -7.07 19.95
C LEU A 96 -1.71 -5.73 20.65
N ALA A 97 -0.56 -5.61 21.33
CA ALA A 97 -0.24 -4.51 22.24
C ALA A 97 0.70 -3.42 21.68
N SER A 98 1.28 -3.58 20.49
CA SER A 98 2.03 -2.49 19.81
C SER A 98 1.26 -2.00 18.58
N PRO A 99 0.33 -1.03 18.74
CA PRO A 99 -0.55 -0.56 17.67
C PRO A 99 0.19 0.16 16.53
N LYS A 100 1.47 0.49 16.69
CA LYS A 100 2.19 1.39 15.78
C LYS A 100 2.48 0.80 14.39
N ASP A 101 2.48 -0.53 14.25
CA ASP A 101 2.83 -1.21 12.99
C ASP A 101 1.80 -2.27 12.54
N LEU A 102 0.64 -2.36 13.22
CA LEU A 102 -0.34 -3.42 12.94
C LEU A 102 -0.95 -3.28 11.54
N GLY A 103 -1.26 -2.05 11.11
CA GLY A 103 -1.82 -1.77 9.78
C GLY A 103 -0.93 -2.28 8.65
N GLU A 104 0.35 -1.92 8.73
CA GLU A 104 1.36 -2.34 7.77
C GLU A 104 1.56 -3.86 7.75
N LYS A 105 1.69 -4.48 8.93
CA LYS A 105 1.86 -5.93 9.06
C LYS A 105 0.66 -6.68 8.48
N MET A 106 -0.56 -6.19 8.71
CA MET A 106 -1.76 -6.77 8.13
C MET A 106 -1.78 -6.62 6.60
N ALA A 107 -1.37 -5.47 6.06
CA ALA A 107 -1.28 -5.27 4.62
C ALA A 107 -0.29 -6.27 3.98
N ILE A 108 0.87 -6.48 4.62
CA ILE A 108 1.84 -7.50 4.22
C ILE A 108 1.23 -8.90 4.35
N ALA A 109 0.57 -9.23 5.47
CA ALA A 109 -0.03 -10.54 5.70
C ALA A 109 -1.04 -10.90 4.62
N HIS A 110 -1.97 -10.01 4.31
CA HIS A 110 -2.93 -10.22 3.23
C HIS A 110 -2.27 -10.42 1.85
N ALA A 111 -1.22 -9.65 1.54
CA ALA A 111 -0.50 -9.80 0.28
C ALA A 111 0.21 -11.16 0.19
N VAL A 112 0.84 -11.60 1.27
CA VAL A 112 1.54 -12.88 1.36
C VAL A 112 0.57 -14.04 1.28
N THR A 113 -0.48 -14.06 2.11
CA THR A 113 -1.50 -15.11 2.09
C THR A 113 -2.11 -15.27 0.69
N ARG A 114 -2.41 -14.15 0.02
CA ARG A 114 -2.94 -14.20 -1.36
C ARG A 114 -1.92 -14.72 -2.36
N ALA A 115 -0.64 -14.35 -2.21
CA ALA A 115 0.43 -14.88 -3.05
C ALA A 115 0.69 -16.37 -2.80
N GLU A 116 0.59 -16.85 -1.57
CA GLU A 116 0.70 -18.28 -1.25
C GLU A 116 -0.42 -19.08 -1.90
N ALA A 117 -1.62 -18.52 -1.97
CA ALA A 117 -2.77 -19.07 -2.71
C ALA A 117 -2.65 -18.97 -4.25
N GLY A 118 -1.55 -18.43 -4.78
CA GLY A 118 -1.31 -18.31 -6.22
C GLY A 118 -1.79 -17.01 -6.88
N GLY A 119 -2.34 -16.08 -6.10
CA GLY A 119 -2.75 -14.76 -6.57
C GLY A 119 -1.57 -13.82 -6.76
N ASN A 120 -1.70 -12.87 -7.68
CA ASN A 120 -0.73 -11.79 -7.80
C ASN A 120 -1.19 -10.57 -7.01
N CYS A 121 -0.26 -9.88 -6.38
CA CYS A 121 -0.52 -8.70 -5.57
C CYS A 121 0.45 -7.58 -5.91
N LEU A 122 -0.06 -6.35 -5.89
CA LEU A 122 0.76 -5.17 -5.76
C LEU A 122 0.52 -4.62 -4.35
N LEU A 123 1.60 -4.29 -3.65
CA LEU A 123 1.58 -3.82 -2.27
C LEU A 123 2.21 -2.43 -2.23
N LEU A 124 1.41 -1.42 -1.89
CA LEU A 124 1.84 -0.03 -1.77
C LEU A 124 2.20 0.28 -0.31
N ILE A 125 3.50 0.45 -0.04
CA ILE A 125 4.07 0.80 1.27
C ILE A 125 5.21 1.80 1.06
N ASP A 126 5.18 2.90 1.81
CA ASP A 126 6.26 3.91 1.80
C ASP A 126 7.28 3.72 2.93
N ASP A 127 6.87 3.19 4.08
CA ASP A 127 7.74 3.01 5.25
C ASP A 127 8.92 2.03 4.99
N GLY A 128 10.10 2.39 5.49
CA GLY A 128 11.32 1.61 5.28
C GLY A 128 11.30 0.24 5.97
N GLY A 129 10.76 0.16 7.20
CA GLY A 129 10.64 -1.06 7.99
C GLY A 129 9.68 -2.05 7.32
N GLY A 130 8.49 -1.59 6.94
CA GLY A 130 7.50 -2.41 6.23
C GLY A 130 8.00 -2.93 4.91
N ARG A 131 8.70 -2.10 4.14
CA ARG A 131 9.32 -2.51 2.88
C ARG A 131 10.38 -3.59 3.08
N ALA A 132 11.15 -3.53 4.17
CA ALA A 132 12.13 -4.57 4.50
C ALA A 132 11.45 -5.90 4.86
N LEU A 133 10.39 -5.86 5.67
CA LEU A 133 9.59 -7.03 6.04
C LEU A 133 8.93 -7.66 4.80
N ALA A 134 8.29 -6.86 3.95
CA ALA A 134 7.69 -7.32 2.71
C ALA A 134 8.72 -7.99 1.79
N LYS A 135 9.94 -7.43 1.68
CA LYS A 135 11.03 -8.02 0.89
C LYS A 135 11.49 -9.38 1.44
N LYS A 136 11.53 -9.58 2.77
CA LYS A 136 11.84 -10.88 3.40
C LYS A 136 10.86 -11.96 2.93
N GLU A 137 9.56 -11.66 2.95
CA GLU A 137 8.52 -12.59 2.50
C GLU A 137 8.50 -12.80 0.97
N ILE A 138 8.70 -11.74 0.17
CA ILE A 138 8.88 -11.86 -1.28
C ILE A 138 10.03 -12.81 -1.62
N GLY A 139 11.16 -12.66 -0.93
CA GLY A 139 12.32 -13.55 -1.10
C GLY A 139 12.02 -14.99 -0.71
N ARG A 140 11.27 -15.21 0.37
CA ARG A 140 10.82 -16.55 0.80
C ARG A 140 9.94 -17.21 -0.26
N LEU A 141 8.93 -16.49 -0.76
CA LEU A 141 8.05 -16.96 -1.84
C LEU A 141 8.86 -17.31 -3.10
N GLY A 142 9.85 -16.49 -3.45
CA GLY A 142 10.75 -16.73 -4.57
C GLY A 142 11.57 -18.02 -4.41
N ARG A 143 12.15 -18.25 -3.22
CA ARG A 143 12.88 -19.50 -2.92
C ARG A 143 11.96 -20.72 -3.01
N GLY A 144 10.74 -20.63 -2.49
CA GLY A 144 9.74 -21.70 -2.60
C GLY A 144 9.44 -22.09 -4.05
N LYS A 145 9.35 -21.11 -4.96
CA LYS A 145 9.18 -21.35 -6.40
C LYS A 145 10.34 -22.10 -7.02
N LEU A 146 11.58 -21.71 -6.69
CA LEU A 146 12.79 -22.38 -7.17
C LEU A 146 12.88 -23.83 -6.67
N MET A 147 12.36 -24.10 -5.47
CA MET A 147 12.31 -25.44 -4.87
C MET A 147 11.08 -26.28 -5.31
N GLY A 148 10.35 -25.84 -6.33
CA GLY A 148 9.28 -26.63 -6.95
C GLY A 148 7.85 -26.25 -6.57
N ASN A 149 7.64 -25.29 -5.65
CA ASN A 149 6.30 -24.76 -5.38
C ASN A 149 5.88 -23.75 -6.46
N LYS A 150 5.49 -24.27 -7.64
CA LYS A 150 5.10 -23.47 -8.81
C LYS A 150 3.74 -22.78 -8.67
N ARG A 151 2.97 -23.08 -7.61
CA ARG A 151 1.61 -22.55 -7.44
C ARG A 151 1.56 -21.16 -6.83
N SER A 152 2.62 -20.70 -6.16
CA SER A 152 2.63 -19.37 -5.55
C SER A 152 2.60 -18.26 -6.61
N GLY A 153 1.93 -17.16 -6.29
CA GLY A 153 1.86 -15.96 -7.10
C GLY A 153 3.03 -15.02 -6.83
N GLN A 154 2.88 -13.74 -7.18
CA GLN A 154 3.92 -12.72 -7.02
C GLN A 154 3.40 -11.53 -6.21
N ILE A 155 4.30 -10.87 -5.50
CA ILE A 155 4.02 -9.59 -4.84
C ILE A 155 4.98 -8.57 -5.43
N TRP A 156 4.44 -7.48 -5.97
CA TRP A 156 5.22 -6.32 -6.40
C TRP A 156 5.08 -5.21 -5.36
N LEU A 157 6.20 -4.84 -4.76
CA LEU A 157 6.26 -3.74 -3.81
C LEU A 157 6.42 -2.43 -4.57
N VAL A 158 5.53 -1.47 -4.33
CA VAL A 158 5.57 -0.14 -4.92
C VAL A 158 5.53 0.93 -3.83
N SER A 159 6.04 2.13 -4.12
CA SER A 159 5.91 3.32 -3.26
C SER A 159 5.12 4.42 -3.96
N THR A 160 4.78 5.49 -3.23
CA THR A 160 4.14 6.69 -3.79
C THR A 160 4.93 7.26 -4.96
N GLU A 161 6.25 7.24 -4.90
CA GLU A 161 7.08 7.66 -6.04
C GLU A 161 6.93 6.75 -7.27
N ASP A 162 6.60 5.45 -7.11
CA ASP A 162 6.37 4.53 -8.25
C ASP A 162 5.06 4.91 -8.92
N ILE A 163 4.05 5.23 -8.10
CA ILE A 163 2.73 5.66 -8.58
C ILE A 163 2.86 6.95 -9.38
N LEU A 164 3.58 7.94 -8.84
CA LEU A 164 3.80 9.22 -9.52
C LEU A 164 4.65 9.05 -10.79
N ALA A 165 5.69 8.22 -10.75
CA ALA A 165 6.48 7.92 -11.93
C ALA A 165 5.63 7.24 -13.01
N ARG A 166 4.78 6.29 -12.62
CA ARG A 166 3.86 5.61 -13.54
C ARG A 166 2.82 6.57 -14.11
N ALA A 167 2.28 7.48 -13.31
CA ALA A 167 1.36 8.52 -13.74
C ALA A 167 1.96 9.42 -14.82
N VAL A 168 3.24 9.80 -14.69
CA VAL A 168 3.97 10.54 -15.74
C VAL A 168 4.05 9.72 -17.03
N HIS A 169 4.47 8.44 -16.95
CA HIS A 169 4.54 7.58 -18.13
C HIS A 169 3.18 7.31 -18.81
N LEU A 170 2.08 7.41 -18.04
CA LEU A 170 0.72 7.29 -18.56
C LEU A 170 0.15 8.62 -19.08
N GLY A 171 0.91 9.72 -19.00
CA GLY A 171 0.45 11.05 -19.41
C GLY A 171 -0.56 11.68 -18.45
N LEU A 172 -0.79 11.10 -17.27
CA LEU A 172 -1.70 11.63 -16.25
C LEU A 172 -1.12 12.86 -15.53
N ILE A 173 0.21 12.98 -15.54
CA ILE A 173 0.93 14.18 -15.09
C ILE A 173 1.72 14.69 -16.28
N ALA A 174 1.30 15.83 -16.83
CA ALA A 174 1.81 16.33 -18.10
C ALA A 174 3.16 17.07 -18.00
N THR A 175 3.51 17.62 -16.84
CA THR A 175 4.71 18.47 -16.70
C THR A 175 5.45 18.26 -15.40
N MET A 176 6.76 18.58 -15.42
CA MET A 176 7.62 18.56 -14.23
C MET A 176 7.10 19.51 -13.14
N ASP A 177 6.54 20.66 -13.52
CA ASP A 177 5.98 21.62 -12.56
C ASP A 177 4.72 21.07 -11.89
N ALA A 178 3.85 20.38 -12.65
CA ALA A 178 2.69 19.69 -12.08
C ALA A 178 3.12 18.60 -11.10
N LEU A 179 4.14 17.80 -11.47
CA LEU A 179 4.70 16.76 -10.63
C LEU A 179 5.29 17.32 -9.32
N LYS A 180 6.12 18.38 -9.41
CA LYS A 180 6.70 19.05 -8.23
C LYS A 180 5.64 19.60 -7.30
N LYS A 181 4.61 20.27 -7.84
CA LYS A 181 3.49 20.81 -7.05
C LYS A 181 2.73 19.69 -6.34
N LEU A 182 2.43 18.61 -7.06
CA LEU A 182 1.74 17.45 -6.51
C LEU A 182 2.56 16.79 -5.39
N TYR A 183 3.83 16.47 -5.66
CA TYR A 183 4.73 15.87 -4.68
C TYR A 183 4.91 16.77 -3.45
N GLY A 184 5.04 18.08 -3.63
CA GLY A 184 5.13 19.04 -2.53
C GLY A 184 3.90 19.02 -1.62
N ARG A 185 2.69 18.89 -2.20
CA ARG A 185 1.45 18.74 -1.42
C ARG A 185 1.43 17.42 -0.64
N MET A 186 1.90 16.33 -1.24
CA MET A 186 1.99 15.02 -0.56
C MET A 186 2.98 15.06 0.60
N ARG A 187 4.15 15.65 0.38
CA ARG A 187 5.21 15.77 1.38
C ARG A 187 4.80 16.68 2.54
N ALA A 188 3.97 17.69 2.31
CA ALA A 188 3.43 18.53 3.39
C ALA A 188 2.54 17.73 4.38
N LEU A 189 2.05 16.55 3.99
CA LEU A 189 1.27 15.65 4.84
C LEU A 189 2.09 14.50 5.42
N ASP A 190 3.26 14.23 4.86
CA ASP A 190 4.06 13.04 5.13
C ASP A 190 5.54 13.38 5.21
N ASP A 191 6.05 13.44 6.45
CA ASP A 191 7.45 13.73 6.75
C ASP A 191 8.39 12.58 6.31
N GLY A 192 7.84 11.41 5.95
CA GLY A 192 8.59 10.28 5.40
C GLY A 192 9.03 10.47 3.94
N LEU A 193 8.45 11.43 3.22
CA LEU A 193 8.86 11.76 1.85
C LEU A 193 10.11 12.66 1.84
N VAL A 194 11.14 12.22 1.11
CA VAL A 194 12.39 12.97 0.92
C VAL A 194 12.14 14.29 0.15
N PRO A 195 13.05 15.26 0.18
CA PRO A 195 12.96 16.41 -0.71
C PRO A 195 12.85 15.98 -2.18
N PHE A 196 12.12 16.74 -3.00
CA PHE A 196 11.91 16.38 -4.41
C PHE A 196 13.24 16.18 -5.17
N SER A 197 14.26 17.00 -4.86
CA SER A 197 15.61 16.89 -5.43
C SER A 197 16.25 15.53 -5.20
N ASP A 198 15.94 14.90 -4.07
CA ASP A 198 16.54 13.66 -3.60
C ASP A 198 15.65 12.45 -3.94
N SER A 199 14.41 12.71 -4.34
CA SER A 199 13.49 11.69 -4.86
C SER A 199 13.94 11.23 -6.25
N ARG A 200 13.56 10.01 -6.63
CA ARG A 200 13.82 9.51 -7.99
C ARG A 200 13.02 10.23 -9.08
N LEU A 201 12.01 11.01 -8.68
CA LEU A 201 11.17 11.79 -9.58
C LEU A 201 11.91 12.99 -10.17
N SER A 202 12.99 13.45 -9.53
CA SER A 202 13.77 14.61 -9.99
C SER A 202 14.33 14.46 -11.42
N GLY A 203 14.70 13.23 -11.79
CA GLY A 203 15.29 12.89 -13.09
C GLY A 203 14.31 12.25 -14.09
N ILE A 204 13.00 12.20 -13.79
CA ILE A 204 12.04 11.53 -14.66
C ILE A 204 11.86 12.27 -15.98
N LYS A 205 11.78 11.53 -17.08
CA LYS A 205 11.49 12.07 -18.41
C LYS A 205 9.99 12.01 -18.68
N PHE A 206 9.47 13.11 -19.21
CA PHE A 206 8.12 13.20 -19.75
C PHE A 206 8.17 12.72 -21.21
N ILE A 207 7.17 11.96 -21.61
CA ILE A 207 7.01 11.45 -22.99
C ILE A 207 6.26 12.49 -23.81
#